data_AF-A0A2L0F6Z9-F1
#
_entry.id   AF-A0A2L0F6Z9-F1
#
_cell.length_a   1.000
_cell.length_b   1.000
_cell.length_c   1.000
_cell.angle_alpha   90.00
_cell.angle_beta   90.00
_cell.angle_gamma   90.00
#
_symmetry.space_group_name_H-M   'P 1'
#
loop_
_entity.id
_entity.type
_entity.pdbx_description
1 polymer ?
#
loop_
_entity_poly.entity_id
_entity_poly.type
_entity_poly.pdbx_seq_one_letter_code
_entity_poly.pdbx_strand_id
1 'polypeptide(L)'
;MRERLESLLLVLAVGSAVAIGAKRVGVPYNVALVLMGLLLVVVDVLPNTPMDPEVILIAFLPVLVFEGALFADADSLRGASRPILALAVPGVLISLLGTAMVATLVLDLPFPAALLLGALLSITDTVSVLLAFRSVRVPHRLAAIMEGESLFNDGTALVLVVLASRVVASGTFDASDTFRALAMAMIGGAVLGLAFGAVGTALLRRTPDHLTAILASIVLVFATALLTERLHASPVIAVVVVGVVVGKAARRLLEPSRVLALEGFWETSGFALNVLLFLLVGMQIQADMLVREASSIGLALIALHAGRAVAVYGCFGALRALTGEVVPLRWQHVMLVGNIKGALSMAAVLSLPSDMPYRDRLVTIVFGVTFVTLVVQALPFARLLKFLGVAASSVDAGLDAAKATLIAARRGQAELDDLLAAGLLSRKEHAERRAAFQRRVIAAEGALQSPQGEAVRDHLTDVALLTAQKAAVLDAARRGLIAAETASAHANELDREMVKLPHEGGH
;
A
#
# COMPACT_ATOMS: atom_id res chain seq x y z
N MET A 1 -28.51 -20.72 -6.66
CA MET A 1 -27.16 -21.10 -6.18
C MET A 1 -26.27 -21.56 -7.32
N ARG A 2 -26.64 -22.60 -8.08
CA ARG A 2 -25.87 -23.08 -9.24
C ARG A 2 -25.58 -21.98 -10.27
N GLU A 3 -26.59 -21.26 -10.72
CA GLU A 3 -26.42 -20.16 -11.71
C GLU A 3 -25.48 -19.04 -11.23
N ARG A 4 -25.54 -18.69 -9.93
CA ARG A 4 -24.61 -17.71 -9.33
C ARG A 4 -23.18 -18.24 -9.29
N LEU A 5 -22.99 -19.53 -9.06
CA LEU A 5 -21.67 -20.15 -9.09
C LEU A 5 -21.12 -20.20 -10.52
N GLU A 6 -21.96 -20.57 -11.49
CA GLU A 6 -21.61 -20.56 -12.91
C GLU A 6 -21.23 -19.16 -13.40
N SER A 7 -21.99 -18.12 -13.02
CA SER A 7 -21.67 -16.74 -13.39
C SER A 7 -20.35 -16.27 -12.77
N LEU A 8 -20.13 -16.54 -11.48
CA LEU A 8 -18.87 -16.20 -10.80
C LEU A 8 -17.66 -16.92 -11.41
N LEU A 9 -17.81 -18.21 -11.76
CA LEU A 9 -16.74 -18.97 -12.42
C LEU A 9 -16.45 -18.41 -13.82
N LEU A 10 -17.48 -18.01 -14.55
CA LEU A 10 -17.31 -17.42 -15.87
C LEU A 10 -16.62 -16.05 -15.77
N VAL A 11 -17.05 -15.19 -14.85
CA VAL A 11 -16.39 -13.91 -14.54
C VAL A 11 -14.93 -14.14 -14.17
N LEU A 12 -14.63 -15.13 -13.32
CA LEU A 12 -13.26 -15.46 -12.95
C LEU A 12 -12.44 -15.96 -14.15
N ALA A 13 -13.02 -16.80 -15.02
CA ALA A 13 -12.35 -17.33 -16.20
C ALA A 13 -12.02 -16.21 -17.21
N VAL A 14 -12.99 -15.34 -17.51
CA VAL A 14 -12.81 -14.19 -18.39
C VAL A 14 -11.79 -13.22 -17.78
N GLY A 15 -11.94 -12.88 -16.50
CA GLY A 15 -11.00 -12.01 -15.80
C GLY A 15 -9.57 -12.57 -15.80
N SER A 16 -9.42 -13.87 -15.59
CA SER A 16 -8.12 -14.53 -15.66
C SER A 16 -7.50 -14.45 -17.06
N ALA A 17 -8.29 -14.72 -18.11
CA ALA A 17 -7.83 -14.62 -19.49
C ALA A 17 -7.39 -13.19 -19.85
N VAL A 18 -8.16 -12.19 -19.44
CA VAL A 18 -7.85 -10.76 -19.65
C VAL A 18 -6.60 -10.37 -18.89
N ALA A 19 -6.47 -10.76 -17.62
CA ALA A 19 -5.31 -10.43 -16.81
C ALA A 19 -4.02 -11.07 -17.35
N ILE A 20 -4.09 -12.32 -17.81
CA ILE A 20 -2.98 -13.00 -18.49
C ILE A 20 -2.60 -12.27 -19.78
N GLY A 21 -3.60 -11.91 -20.61
CA GLY A 21 -3.39 -11.16 -21.84
C GLY A 21 -2.75 -9.80 -21.60
N ALA A 22 -3.27 -9.03 -20.64
CA ALA A 22 -2.75 -7.70 -20.28
C ALA A 22 -1.29 -7.77 -19.80
N LYS A 23 -0.96 -8.74 -18.94
CA LYS A 23 0.42 -8.97 -18.49
C LYS A 23 1.37 -9.31 -19.65
N ARG A 24 0.92 -10.08 -20.65
CA ARG A 24 1.74 -10.39 -21.84
C ARG A 24 2.01 -9.17 -22.73
N VAL A 25 1.06 -8.26 -22.84
CA VAL A 25 1.20 -7.04 -23.65
C VAL A 25 1.86 -5.90 -22.87
N GLY A 26 2.05 -6.06 -21.56
CA GLY A 26 2.68 -5.05 -20.69
C GLY A 26 1.75 -3.91 -20.28
N VAL A 27 0.43 -4.13 -20.31
CA VAL A 27 -0.59 -3.15 -19.88
C VAL A 27 -1.02 -3.46 -18.44
N PRO A 28 -1.29 -2.45 -17.59
CA PRO A 28 -1.87 -2.66 -16.26
C PRO A 28 -3.16 -3.49 -16.34
N TYR A 29 -3.16 -4.66 -15.70
CA TYR A 29 -4.25 -5.63 -15.84
C TYR A 29 -5.56 -5.13 -15.25
N ASN A 30 -5.50 -4.34 -14.19
CA ASN A 30 -6.68 -3.73 -13.56
C ASN A 30 -7.44 -2.81 -14.54
N VAL A 31 -6.73 -2.01 -15.34
CA VAL A 31 -7.37 -1.17 -16.36
C VAL A 31 -7.96 -2.02 -17.47
N ALA A 32 -7.24 -3.06 -17.92
CA ALA A 32 -7.74 -3.98 -18.93
C ALA A 32 -9.03 -4.70 -18.46
N LEU A 33 -9.11 -5.08 -17.18
CA LEU A 33 -10.29 -5.72 -16.59
C LEU A 33 -11.49 -4.78 -16.54
N VAL A 34 -11.30 -3.52 -16.13
CA VAL A 34 -12.38 -2.54 -16.08
C VAL A 34 -12.92 -2.25 -17.49
N LEU A 35 -12.03 -2.05 -18.47
CA LEU A 35 -12.42 -1.82 -19.86
C LEU A 35 -13.14 -3.04 -20.46
N MET A 36 -12.65 -4.25 -20.16
CA MET A 36 -13.31 -5.48 -20.61
C MET A 36 -14.68 -5.64 -19.94
N GLY A 37 -14.81 -5.38 -18.64
CA GLY A 37 -16.09 -5.44 -17.93
C GLY A 37 -17.12 -4.50 -18.56
N LEU A 38 -16.72 -3.27 -18.87
CA LEU A 38 -17.56 -2.30 -19.58
C LEU A 38 -17.96 -2.81 -20.97
N LEU A 39 -17.01 -3.35 -21.73
CA LEU A 39 -17.27 -3.89 -23.06
C LEU A 39 -18.28 -5.06 -23.02
N LEU A 40 -18.16 -5.96 -22.04
CA LEU A 40 -19.05 -7.11 -21.90
C LEU A 40 -20.50 -6.72 -21.61
N VAL A 41 -20.71 -5.62 -20.89
CA VAL A 41 -22.04 -5.03 -20.66
C VAL A 41 -22.59 -4.39 -21.93
N VAL A 42 -21.77 -3.62 -22.65
CA VAL A 42 -22.19 -2.96 -23.90
C VAL A 42 -22.59 -3.96 -24.98
N VAL A 43 -21.94 -5.11 -25.04
CA VAL A 43 -22.20 -6.17 -26.03
C VAL A 43 -23.26 -7.18 -25.53
N ASP A 44 -23.76 -7.02 -24.30
CA ASP A 44 -24.79 -7.88 -23.67
C ASP A 44 -24.41 -9.37 -23.65
N VAL A 45 -23.12 -9.67 -23.39
CA VAL A 45 -22.57 -11.04 -23.47
C VAL A 45 -22.71 -11.80 -22.16
N LEU A 46 -22.73 -11.09 -21.02
CA LEU A 46 -22.75 -11.70 -19.69
C LEU A 46 -24.00 -11.30 -18.91
N PRO A 47 -24.54 -12.21 -18.08
CA PRO A 47 -25.61 -11.87 -17.15
C PRO A 47 -25.12 -10.79 -16.17
N ASN A 48 -25.95 -9.77 -15.96
CA ASN A 48 -25.78 -8.80 -14.88
C ASN A 48 -25.74 -9.57 -13.55
N THR A 49 -24.54 -9.82 -13.03
CA THR A 49 -24.36 -10.43 -11.73
C THR A 49 -24.33 -9.30 -10.72
N PRO A 50 -25.40 -9.06 -9.94
CA PRO A 50 -25.39 -7.99 -8.96
C PRO A 50 -24.26 -8.23 -7.96
N MET A 51 -23.42 -7.21 -7.73
CA MET A 51 -22.44 -7.29 -6.65
C MET A 51 -23.16 -7.08 -5.33
N ASP A 52 -23.02 -8.03 -4.42
CA ASP A 52 -23.39 -7.84 -3.04
C ASP A 52 -22.28 -7.06 -2.32
N PRO A 53 -22.51 -5.79 -1.94
CA PRO A 53 -21.47 -4.96 -1.30
C PRO A 53 -20.99 -5.55 0.02
N GLU A 54 -21.87 -6.28 0.72
CA GLU A 54 -21.56 -6.92 2.00
C GLU A 54 -20.52 -8.02 1.82
N VAL A 55 -20.59 -8.78 0.72
CA VAL A 55 -19.58 -9.78 0.37
C VAL A 55 -18.21 -9.12 0.13
N ILE A 56 -18.16 -7.96 -0.52
CA ILE A 56 -16.88 -7.28 -0.76
C ILE A 56 -16.28 -6.80 0.56
N LEU A 57 -17.09 -6.16 1.41
CA LEU A 57 -16.61 -5.56 2.67
C LEU A 57 -16.27 -6.61 3.74
N ILE A 58 -17.01 -7.72 3.81
CA ILE A 58 -16.81 -8.76 4.84
C ILE A 58 -15.88 -9.87 4.36
N ALA A 59 -15.97 -10.28 3.09
CA ALA A 59 -15.18 -11.40 2.58
C ALA A 59 -13.90 -10.96 1.89
N PHE A 60 -13.95 -9.94 1.02
CA PHE A 60 -12.81 -9.60 0.16
C PHE A 60 -11.84 -8.63 0.84
N LEU A 61 -12.38 -7.62 1.50
CA LEU A 61 -11.59 -6.56 2.12
C LEU A 61 -10.58 -7.08 3.16
N PRO A 62 -10.93 -7.99 4.10
CA PRO A 62 -9.95 -8.53 5.03
C PRO A 62 -8.79 -9.26 4.32
N VAL A 63 -9.08 -9.96 3.23
CA VAL A 63 -8.07 -10.68 2.45
C VAL A 63 -7.13 -9.71 1.75
N LEU A 64 -7.67 -8.69 1.07
CA LEU A 64 -6.88 -7.69 0.33
C LEU A 64 -6.00 -6.85 1.25
N VAL A 65 -6.56 -6.42 2.38
CA VAL A 65 -5.85 -5.60 3.35
C VAL A 65 -4.78 -6.42 4.07
N PHE A 66 -5.10 -7.67 4.44
CA PHE A 66 -4.11 -8.55 5.05
C PHE A 66 -2.98 -8.88 4.08
N GLU A 67 -3.30 -9.16 2.81
CA GLU A 67 -2.30 -9.41 1.76
C GLU A 67 -1.32 -8.23 1.67
N GLY A 68 -1.82 -7.01 1.45
CA GLY A 68 -0.96 -5.82 1.38
C GLY A 68 -0.14 -5.61 2.66
N ALA A 69 -0.74 -5.81 3.84
CA ALA A 69 -0.04 -5.63 5.12
C ALA A 69 0.99 -6.73 5.42
N LEU A 70 0.76 -7.97 4.94
CA LEU A 70 1.68 -9.09 5.10
C LEU A 70 2.98 -8.86 4.32
N PHE A 71 2.87 -8.33 3.11
CA PHE A 71 4.00 -8.02 2.23
C PHE A 71 4.75 -6.75 2.62
N ALA A 72 4.10 -5.84 3.34
CA ALA A 72 4.73 -4.61 3.76
C ALA A 72 5.97 -4.85 4.64
N ASP A 73 7.04 -4.11 4.36
CA ASP A 73 8.25 -4.13 5.20
C ASP A 73 8.02 -3.30 6.47
N ALA A 74 7.70 -3.98 7.55
CA ALA A 74 7.48 -3.39 8.87
C ALA A 74 8.65 -2.51 9.36
N ASP A 75 9.90 -2.82 9.01
CA ASP A 75 11.06 -2.04 9.45
C ASP A 75 11.16 -0.73 8.62
N SER A 76 10.87 -0.80 7.32
CA SER A 76 10.76 0.38 6.45
C SER A 76 9.56 1.27 6.77
N LEU A 77 8.38 0.68 7.06
CA LEU A 77 7.21 1.40 7.55
C LEU A 77 7.52 2.13 8.87
N ARG A 78 8.26 1.48 9.78
CA ARG A 78 8.68 2.11 11.04
C ARG A 78 9.61 3.29 10.77
N GLY A 79 10.56 3.14 9.84
CA GLY A 79 11.48 4.21 9.42
C GLY A 79 10.77 5.39 8.76
N ALA A 80 9.62 5.16 8.11
CA ALA A 80 8.78 6.17 7.46
C ALA A 80 7.50 6.55 8.24
N SER A 81 7.40 6.14 9.51
CA SER A 81 6.16 6.22 10.30
C SER A 81 5.60 7.63 10.46
N ARG A 82 6.46 8.64 10.61
CA ARG A 82 6.05 10.04 10.76
C ARG A 82 5.33 10.57 9.51
N PRO A 83 5.91 10.51 8.28
CA PRO A 83 5.19 10.82 7.04
C PRO A 83 3.90 10.02 6.86
N ILE A 84 3.93 8.71 7.15
CA ILE A 84 2.76 7.82 6.99
C ILE A 84 1.63 8.29 7.90
N LEU A 85 1.89 8.46 9.21
CA LEU A 85 0.88 8.87 10.18
C LEU A 85 0.36 10.29 9.93
N ALA A 86 1.22 11.19 9.42
CA ALA A 86 0.81 12.54 9.03
C ALA A 86 -0.21 12.53 7.87
N LEU A 87 -0.12 11.58 6.94
CA LEU A 87 -1.10 11.46 5.86
C LEU A 87 -2.30 10.59 6.24
N ALA A 88 -2.07 9.44 6.87
CA ALA A 88 -3.10 8.41 7.11
C ALA A 88 -4.18 8.80 8.13
N VAL A 89 -3.95 9.83 8.95
CA VAL A 89 -4.94 10.33 9.91
C VAL A 89 -5.36 11.78 9.61
N PRO A 90 -4.54 12.83 9.85
CA PRO A 90 -4.97 14.18 9.55
C PRO A 90 -5.02 14.46 8.06
N GLY A 91 -4.15 13.86 7.24
CA GLY A 91 -4.21 14.01 5.78
C GLY A 91 -5.52 13.52 5.18
N VAL A 92 -6.06 12.38 5.65
CA VAL A 92 -7.37 11.86 5.22
C VAL A 92 -8.49 12.83 5.58
N LEU A 93 -8.51 13.32 6.82
CA LEU A 93 -9.50 14.30 7.27
C LEU A 93 -9.43 15.60 6.45
N ILE A 94 -8.23 16.12 6.21
CA ILE A 94 -8.02 17.34 5.41
C ILE A 94 -8.43 17.10 3.95
N SER A 95 -8.07 15.95 3.38
CA SER A 95 -8.42 15.60 2.00
C SER A 95 -9.94 15.50 1.85
N LEU A 96 -10.60 14.78 2.75
CA LEU A 96 -12.05 14.64 2.80
C LEU A 96 -12.73 16.00 2.94
N LEU A 97 -12.33 16.82 3.92
CA LEU A 97 -12.94 18.13 4.16
C LEU A 97 -12.70 19.08 2.97
N GLY A 98 -11.48 19.10 2.42
CA GLY A 98 -11.15 19.89 1.24
C GLY A 98 -11.98 19.48 0.02
N THR A 99 -12.11 18.17 -0.22
CA THR A 99 -12.97 17.64 -1.28
C THR A 99 -14.43 18.00 -1.02
N ALA A 100 -14.93 17.87 0.21
CA ALA A 100 -16.31 18.19 0.57
C ALA A 100 -16.62 19.68 0.37
N MET A 101 -15.71 20.58 0.77
CA MET A 101 -15.87 22.02 0.58
C MET A 101 -15.98 22.38 -0.89
N VAL A 102 -15.08 21.88 -1.72
CA VAL A 102 -15.11 22.15 -3.17
C VAL A 102 -16.34 21.50 -3.82
N ALA A 103 -16.65 20.25 -3.45
CA ALA A 103 -17.82 19.53 -3.97
C ALA A 103 -19.15 20.21 -3.62
N THR A 104 -19.28 20.78 -2.41
CA THR A 104 -20.48 21.52 -2.00
C THR A 104 -20.75 22.69 -2.93
N LEU A 105 -19.71 23.44 -3.28
CA LEU A 105 -19.82 24.64 -4.12
C LEU A 105 -20.09 24.30 -5.59
N VAL A 106 -19.49 23.21 -6.08
CA VAL A 106 -19.38 22.95 -7.51
C VAL A 106 -20.35 21.86 -8.01
N LEU A 107 -20.81 20.97 -7.12
CA LEU A 107 -21.74 19.87 -7.45
C LEU A 107 -23.17 20.10 -6.97
N ASP A 108 -23.47 21.23 -6.31
CA ASP A 108 -24.78 21.50 -5.72
C ASP A 108 -25.24 20.34 -4.80
N LEU A 109 -24.31 19.84 -3.99
CA LEU A 109 -24.56 18.82 -2.97
C LEU A 109 -24.63 19.49 -1.61
N PRO A 110 -25.57 19.12 -0.73
CA PRO A 110 -25.54 19.58 0.64
C PRO A 110 -24.26 19.08 1.32
N PHE A 111 -23.70 19.88 2.23
CA PHE A 111 -22.41 19.60 2.84
C PHE A 111 -22.28 18.18 3.43
N PRO A 112 -23.29 17.58 4.10
CA PRO A 112 -23.21 16.18 4.54
C PRO A 112 -23.03 15.17 3.41
N ALA A 113 -23.71 15.35 2.27
CA ALA A 113 -23.55 14.47 1.10
C ALA A 113 -22.18 14.67 0.44
N ALA A 114 -21.69 15.91 0.38
CA ALA A 114 -20.33 16.21 -0.08
C ALA A 114 -19.25 15.65 0.87
N LEU A 115 -19.51 15.62 2.18
CA LEU A 115 -18.66 15.00 3.20
C LEU A 115 -18.56 13.49 2.98
N LEU A 116 -19.71 12.84 2.74
CA LEU A 116 -19.77 11.43 2.40
C LEU A 116 -19.04 11.13 1.07
N LEU A 117 -19.22 11.98 0.06
CA LEU A 117 -18.46 11.89 -1.21
C LEU A 117 -16.95 12.00 -0.94
N GLY A 118 -16.51 12.96 -0.14
CA GLY A 118 -15.11 13.11 0.26
C GLY A 118 -14.57 11.88 0.97
N ALA A 119 -15.35 11.23 1.84
CA ALA A 119 -14.98 9.99 2.51
C ALA A 119 -14.81 8.83 1.53
N LEU A 120 -15.79 8.62 0.64
CA LEU A 120 -15.75 7.58 -0.39
C LEU A 120 -14.57 7.76 -1.35
N LEU A 121 -14.30 9.00 -1.74
CA LEU A 121 -13.19 9.35 -2.62
C LEU A 121 -11.85 9.46 -1.87
N SER A 122 -11.80 9.32 -0.55
CA SER A 122 -10.53 9.24 0.20
C SER A 122 -9.91 7.85 0.14
N ILE A 123 -10.72 6.80 -0.05
CA ILE A 123 -10.25 5.43 -0.29
C ILE A 123 -9.37 5.41 -1.55
N THR A 124 -8.19 4.80 -1.50
CA THR A 124 -7.20 4.81 -2.59
C THR A 124 -6.91 3.39 -3.11
N ASP A 125 -6.38 3.29 -4.33
CA ASP A 125 -5.84 2.05 -4.86
C ASP A 125 -4.31 2.09 -4.93
N THR A 126 -3.64 1.47 -3.96
CA THR A 126 -2.19 1.30 -4.02
C THR A 126 -1.74 0.27 -5.02
N VAL A 127 -2.58 -0.70 -5.42
CA VAL A 127 -2.14 -1.78 -6.29
C VAL A 127 -1.67 -1.20 -7.63
N SER A 128 -2.42 -0.28 -8.21
CA SER A 128 -2.04 0.49 -9.41
C SER A 128 -0.67 1.16 -9.28
N VAL A 129 -0.46 1.86 -8.17
CA VAL A 129 0.75 2.66 -7.92
C VAL A 129 1.97 1.76 -7.68
N LEU A 130 1.82 0.72 -6.85
CA LEU A 130 2.90 -0.20 -6.53
C LEU A 130 3.30 -1.05 -7.76
N LEU A 131 2.36 -1.42 -8.63
CA LEU A 131 2.68 -2.04 -9.92
C LEU A 131 3.52 -1.12 -10.80
N ALA A 132 3.19 0.16 -10.87
CA ALA A 132 4.01 1.13 -11.59
C ALA A 132 5.40 1.28 -10.95
N PHE A 133 5.52 1.25 -9.63
CA PHE A 133 6.81 1.25 -8.90
C PHE A 133 7.64 -0.01 -9.16
N ARG A 134 7.00 -1.14 -9.48
CA ARG A 134 7.73 -2.34 -9.95
C ARG A 134 8.30 -2.15 -11.36
N SER A 135 7.60 -1.41 -12.23
CA SER A 135 8.10 -1.09 -13.58
C SER A 135 9.11 0.06 -13.63
N VAL A 136 9.11 0.90 -12.61
CA VAL A 136 9.99 2.06 -12.46
C VAL A 136 10.50 2.05 -11.03
N ARG A 137 11.74 1.60 -10.81
CA ARG A 137 12.34 1.58 -9.47
C ARG A 137 12.25 2.97 -8.85
N VAL A 138 11.68 3.05 -7.64
CA VAL A 138 11.59 4.28 -6.85
C VAL A 138 12.34 4.10 -5.53
N PRO A 139 12.73 5.20 -4.85
CA PRO A 139 13.36 5.12 -3.53
C PRO A 139 12.52 4.30 -2.55
N HIS A 140 13.17 3.40 -1.81
CA HIS A 140 12.49 2.48 -0.89
C HIS A 140 11.63 3.22 0.15
N ARG A 141 12.11 4.36 0.65
CA ARG A 141 11.35 5.22 1.57
C ARG A 141 10.08 5.79 0.92
N LEU A 142 10.09 6.15 -0.36
CA LEU A 142 8.89 6.62 -1.05
C LEU A 142 7.86 5.49 -1.20
N ALA A 143 8.31 4.31 -1.61
CA ALA A 143 7.46 3.12 -1.70
C ALA A 143 6.81 2.82 -0.33
N ALA A 144 7.61 2.82 0.74
CA ALA A 144 7.12 2.59 2.10
C ALA A 144 6.11 3.66 2.56
N ILE A 145 6.31 4.94 2.20
CA ILE A 145 5.32 5.99 2.54
C ILE A 145 4.01 5.76 1.78
N MET A 146 4.07 5.49 0.47
CA MET A 146 2.87 5.24 -0.35
C MET A 146 2.11 3.98 0.10
N GLU A 147 2.83 2.89 0.35
CA GLU A 147 2.26 1.63 0.81
C GLU A 147 1.64 1.78 2.19
N GLY A 148 2.38 2.37 3.14
CA GLY A 148 1.89 2.62 4.50
C GLY A 148 0.70 3.57 4.51
N GLU A 149 0.73 4.65 3.72
CA GLU A 149 -0.36 5.60 3.65
C GLU A 149 -1.67 4.93 3.23
N SER A 150 -1.70 4.17 2.14
CA SER A 150 -2.95 3.52 1.70
C SER A 150 -3.43 2.43 2.66
N LEU A 151 -2.52 1.64 3.23
CA LEU A 151 -2.89 0.59 4.20
C LEU A 151 -3.71 1.19 5.36
N PHE A 152 -3.24 2.30 5.94
CA PHE A 152 -3.94 2.95 7.05
C PHE A 152 -5.07 3.88 6.58
N ASN A 153 -4.91 4.57 5.44
CA ASN A 153 -5.90 5.48 4.87
C ASN A 153 -7.21 4.76 4.56
N ASP A 154 -7.18 3.59 3.92
CA ASP A 154 -8.40 2.85 3.56
C ASP A 154 -9.23 2.49 4.81
N GLY A 155 -8.54 2.13 5.90
CA GLY A 155 -9.18 1.87 7.19
C GLY A 155 -9.77 3.12 7.83
N THR A 156 -9.06 4.25 7.80
CA THR A 156 -9.57 5.55 8.27
C THR A 156 -10.76 6.02 7.43
N ALA A 157 -10.66 5.92 6.11
CA ALA A 157 -11.67 6.39 5.17
C ALA A 157 -12.97 5.59 5.27
N LEU A 158 -12.91 4.25 5.43
CA LEU A 158 -14.12 3.44 5.60
C LEU A 158 -14.87 3.77 6.90
N VAL A 159 -14.14 4.04 7.99
CA VAL A 159 -14.75 4.53 9.24
C VAL A 159 -15.45 5.87 9.00
N LEU A 160 -14.78 6.79 8.28
CA LEU A 160 -15.36 8.10 7.95
C LEU A 160 -16.58 7.97 7.02
N VAL A 161 -16.64 6.99 6.12
CA VAL A 161 -17.83 6.70 5.29
C VAL A 161 -19.00 6.31 6.19
N VAL A 162 -18.80 5.42 7.17
CA VAL A 162 -19.86 4.99 8.10
C VAL A 162 -20.34 6.16 8.98
N LEU A 163 -19.43 7.02 9.43
CA LEU A 163 -19.81 8.20 10.22
C LEU A 163 -20.53 9.25 9.39
N ALA A 164 -20.04 9.56 8.19
CA ALA A 164 -20.66 10.52 7.28
C ALA A 164 -22.04 10.04 6.81
N SER A 165 -22.22 8.72 6.58
CA SER A 165 -23.52 8.17 6.16
C SER A 165 -24.58 8.31 7.25
N ARG A 166 -24.21 8.17 8.54
CA ARG A 166 -25.11 8.44 9.67
C ARG A 166 -25.53 9.90 9.74
N VAL A 167 -24.63 10.84 9.47
CA VAL A 167 -24.94 12.28 9.45
C VAL A 167 -25.90 12.61 8.30
N VAL A 168 -25.69 12.02 7.11
CA VAL A 168 -26.60 12.17 5.97
C VAL A 168 -27.98 11.60 6.28
N ALA A 169 -28.05 10.42 6.90
CA ALA A 169 -29.31 9.75 7.20
C ALA A 169 -30.11 10.43 8.33
N SER A 170 -29.44 10.88 9.39
CA SER A 170 -30.08 11.50 10.55
C SER A 170 -30.32 13.00 10.38
N GLY A 171 -29.57 13.67 9.49
CA GLY A 171 -29.55 15.13 9.36
C GLY A 171 -28.91 15.87 10.54
N THR A 172 -28.39 15.14 11.53
CA THR A 172 -27.81 15.69 12.76
C THR A 172 -26.32 15.36 12.86
N PHE A 173 -25.53 16.34 13.32
CA PHE A 173 -24.10 16.17 13.56
C PHE A 173 -23.79 16.41 15.04
N ASP A 174 -23.30 15.37 15.71
CA ASP A 174 -22.72 15.47 17.06
C ASP A 174 -21.20 15.27 16.96
N ALA A 175 -20.45 16.35 17.20
CA ALA A 175 -19.00 16.34 17.15
C ALA A 175 -18.37 15.43 18.23
N SER A 176 -18.97 15.38 19.42
CA SER A 176 -18.47 14.56 20.52
C SER A 176 -18.67 13.08 20.23
N ASP A 177 -19.86 12.69 19.77
CA ASP A 177 -20.13 11.30 19.39
C ASP A 177 -19.25 10.86 18.21
N THR A 178 -19.13 11.70 17.18
CA THR A 178 -18.27 11.44 16.01
C THR A 178 -16.81 11.26 16.44
N PHE A 179 -16.28 12.13 17.31
CA PHE A 179 -14.91 12.02 17.79
C PHE A 179 -14.69 10.75 18.63
N ARG A 180 -15.64 10.40 19.51
CA ARG A 180 -15.58 9.16 20.31
C ARG A 180 -15.61 7.93 19.41
N ALA A 181 -16.51 7.90 18.43
CA ALA A 181 -16.62 6.79 17.49
C ALA A 181 -15.36 6.65 16.63
N LEU A 182 -14.81 7.77 16.14
CA LEU A 182 -13.55 7.76 15.40
C LEU A 182 -12.38 7.28 16.28
N ALA A 183 -12.24 7.80 17.50
CA ALA A 183 -11.20 7.39 18.43
C ALA A 183 -11.32 5.89 18.79
N MET A 184 -12.53 5.41 19.05
CA MET A 184 -12.80 3.99 19.32
C MET A 184 -12.45 3.12 18.12
N ALA A 185 -12.85 3.52 16.91
CA ALA A 185 -12.56 2.79 15.69
C ALA A 185 -11.04 2.69 15.43
N MET A 186 -10.33 3.81 15.52
CA MET A 186 -8.89 3.90 15.24
C MET A 186 -8.04 3.22 16.33
N ILE A 187 -8.21 3.63 17.59
CA ILE A 187 -7.40 3.13 18.71
C ILE A 187 -7.81 1.70 19.05
N GLY A 188 -9.11 1.42 19.09
CA GLY A 188 -9.62 0.06 19.34
C GLY A 188 -9.15 -0.90 18.25
N GLY A 189 -9.19 -0.50 16.98
CA GLY A 189 -8.69 -1.30 15.86
C GLY A 189 -7.19 -1.59 16.00
N ALA A 190 -6.38 -0.58 16.33
CA ALA A 190 -4.95 -0.77 16.54
C ALA A 190 -4.62 -1.68 17.74
N VAL A 191 -5.28 -1.48 18.89
CA VAL A 191 -5.07 -2.27 20.11
C VAL A 191 -5.48 -3.74 19.89
N LEU A 192 -6.66 -3.97 19.32
CA LEU A 192 -7.13 -5.32 19.01
C LEU A 192 -6.25 -5.97 17.95
N GLY A 193 -5.82 -5.22 16.93
CA GLY A 193 -4.88 -5.70 15.93
C GLY A 193 -3.54 -6.14 16.53
N LEU A 194 -3.00 -5.40 17.52
CA LEU A 194 -1.80 -5.82 18.24
C LEU A 194 -2.04 -7.08 19.08
N ALA A 195 -3.19 -7.18 19.76
CA ALA A 195 -3.56 -8.34 20.55
C ALA A 195 -3.70 -9.59 19.67
N PHE A 196 -4.48 -9.52 18.59
CA PHE A 196 -4.62 -10.61 17.62
C PHE A 196 -3.31 -10.89 16.88
N GLY A 197 -2.49 -9.88 16.61
CA GLY A 197 -1.16 -10.06 16.00
C GLY A 197 -0.20 -10.85 16.91
N ALA A 198 -0.25 -10.62 18.22
CA ALA A 198 0.48 -11.41 19.21
C ALA A 198 -0.02 -12.85 19.26
N VAL A 199 -1.34 -13.06 19.26
CA VAL A 199 -1.96 -14.39 19.18
C VAL A 199 -1.56 -15.11 17.88
N GLY A 200 -1.64 -14.43 16.75
CA GLY A 200 -1.24 -14.94 15.44
C GLY A 200 0.23 -15.33 15.40
N THR A 201 1.11 -14.51 15.95
CA THR A 201 2.54 -14.81 16.09
C THR A 201 2.76 -16.08 16.93
N ALA A 202 2.06 -16.22 18.06
CA ALA A 202 2.15 -17.41 18.90
C ALA A 202 1.61 -18.66 18.19
N LEU A 203 0.55 -18.51 17.38
CA LEU A 203 -0.05 -19.58 16.60
C LEU A 203 0.90 -20.06 15.48
N LEU A 204 1.48 -19.14 14.71
CA LEU A 204 2.45 -19.43 13.65
C LEU A 204 3.70 -20.16 14.17
N ARG A 205 4.15 -19.85 15.38
CA ARG A 205 5.28 -20.57 16.00
C ARG A 205 4.96 -22.03 16.32
N ARG A 206 3.68 -22.36 16.51
CA ARG A 206 3.22 -23.70 16.89
C ARG A 206 2.72 -24.53 15.72
N THR A 207 2.55 -23.94 14.54
CA THR A 207 2.10 -24.67 13.35
C THR A 207 3.20 -25.60 12.85
N PRO A 208 2.93 -26.91 12.70
CA PRO A 208 3.94 -27.90 12.32
C PRO A 208 4.38 -27.79 10.86
N ASP A 209 3.52 -27.31 9.97
CA ASP A 209 3.75 -27.28 8.52
C ASP A 209 3.16 -26.01 7.87
N HIS A 210 3.35 -25.88 6.55
CA HIS A 210 2.88 -24.73 5.79
C HIS A 210 1.36 -24.67 5.62
N LEU A 211 0.67 -25.82 5.50
CA LEU A 211 -0.79 -25.86 5.32
C LEU A 211 -1.51 -25.40 6.58
N THR A 212 -1.04 -25.87 7.73
CA THR A 212 -1.55 -25.45 9.04
C THR A 212 -1.26 -23.98 9.32
N ALA A 213 -0.11 -23.46 8.90
CA ALA A 213 0.19 -22.02 8.97
C ALA A 213 -0.76 -21.18 8.11
N ILE A 214 -1.06 -21.61 6.88
CA ILE A 214 -2.03 -20.96 6.01
C ILE A 214 -3.42 -20.99 6.65
N LEU A 215 -3.90 -22.15 7.08
CA LEU A 215 -5.22 -22.29 7.71
C LEU A 215 -5.35 -21.41 8.96
N ALA A 216 -4.33 -21.41 9.82
CA ALA A 216 -4.25 -20.54 10.99
C ALA A 216 -4.34 -19.06 10.62
N SER A 217 -3.65 -18.63 9.56
CA SER A 217 -3.70 -17.25 9.08
C SER A 217 -5.09 -16.86 8.54
N ILE A 218 -5.77 -17.75 7.83
CA ILE A 218 -7.14 -17.52 7.33
C ILE A 218 -8.08 -17.28 8.50
N VAL A 219 -8.06 -18.19 9.48
CA VAL A 219 -8.90 -18.07 10.69
C VAL A 219 -8.57 -16.77 11.43
N LEU A 220 -7.29 -16.44 11.58
CA LEU A 220 -6.86 -15.22 12.25
C LEU A 220 -7.40 -13.96 11.56
N VAL A 221 -7.32 -13.86 10.24
CA VAL A 221 -7.78 -12.70 9.48
C VAL A 221 -9.28 -12.49 9.65
N PHE A 222 -10.08 -13.53 9.41
CA PHE A 222 -11.53 -13.42 9.51
C PHE A 222 -12.00 -13.26 10.97
N ALA A 223 -11.38 -13.95 11.93
CA ALA A 223 -11.68 -13.76 13.35
C ALA A 223 -11.34 -12.34 13.80
N THR A 224 -10.20 -11.79 13.37
CA THR A 224 -9.83 -10.40 13.68
C THR A 224 -10.87 -9.44 13.12
N ALA A 225 -11.25 -9.56 11.85
CA ALA A 225 -12.21 -8.67 11.22
C ALA A 225 -13.57 -8.71 11.94
N LEU A 226 -14.14 -9.90 12.11
CA LEU A 226 -15.49 -10.09 12.69
C LEU A 226 -15.55 -9.74 14.19
N LEU A 227 -14.52 -10.09 14.98
CA LEU A 227 -14.52 -9.80 16.42
C LEU A 227 -14.26 -8.31 16.68
N THR A 228 -13.42 -7.66 15.87
CA THR A 228 -13.16 -6.23 15.98
C THR A 228 -14.40 -5.41 15.66
N GLU A 229 -15.15 -5.80 14.62
CA GLU A 229 -16.40 -5.16 14.24
C GLU A 229 -17.44 -5.23 15.38
N ARG A 230 -17.58 -6.38 16.04
CA ARG A 230 -18.47 -6.56 17.20
C ARG A 230 -18.11 -5.68 18.39
N LEU A 231 -16.87 -5.24 18.49
CA LEU A 231 -16.38 -4.32 19.52
C LEU A 231 -16.44 -2.85 19.08
N HIS A 232 -17.11 -2.55 17.95
CA HIS A 232 -17.20 -1.21 17.35
C HIS A 232 -15.84 -0.58 17.00
N ALA A 233 -14.81 -1.40 16.85
CA ALA A 233 -13.48 -1.00 16.41
C ALA A 233 -13.36 -1.18 14.88
N SER A 234 -12.36 -0.56 14.23
CA SER A 234 -12.18 -0.68 12.77
C SER A 234 -11.58 -2.05 12.39
N PRO A 235 -12.32 -2.92 11.67
CA PRO A 235 -11.82 -4.22 11.24
C PRO A 235 -10.60 -4.11 10.31
N VAL A 236 -10.63 -3.11 9.42
CA VAL A 236 -9.56 -2.84 8.46
C VAL A 236 -8.26 -2.53 9.18
N ILE A 237 -8.28 -1.59 10.14
CA ILE A 237 -7.08 -1.20 10.90
C ILE A 237 -6.56 -2.38 11.71
N ALA A 238 -7.44 -3.15 12.35
CA ALA A 238 -7.02 -4.33 13.09
C ALA A 238 -6.33 -5.36 12.18
N VAL A 239 -6.90 -5.64 10.99
CA VAL A 239 -6.33 -6.58 10.02
C VAL A 239 -5.00 -6.07 9.45
N VAL A 240 -4.86 -4.77 9.17
CA VAL A 240 -3.56 -4.17 8.77
C VAL A 240 -2.51 -4.42 9.84
N VAL A 241 -2.82 -4.10 11.10
CA VAL A 241 -1.88 -4.27 12.21
C VAL A 241 -1.52 -5.74 12.40
N VAL A 242 -2.50 -6.65 12.31
CA VAL A 242 -2.25 -8.10 12.32
C VAL A 242 -1.33 -8.50 11.17
N GLY A 243 -1.57 -8.05 9.94
CA GLY A 243 -0.76 -8.34 8.77
C GLY A 243 0.69 -7.89 8.92
N VAL A 244 0.92 -6.66 9.39
CA VAL A 244 2.28 -6.13 9.62
C VAL A 244 3.01 -6.92 10.72
N VAL A 245 2.34 -7.22 11.83
CA VAL A 245 2.93 -7.98 12.95
C VAL A 245 3.24 -9.41 12.54
N VAL A 246 2.27 -10.09 11.91
CA VAL A 246 2.39 -11.47 11.45
C VAL A 246 3.42 -11.60 10.33
N GLY A 247 3.45 -10.69 9.35
CA GLY A 247 4.42 -10.71 8.26
C GLY A 247 5.85 -10.59 8.78
N LYS A 248 6.09 -9.66 9.73
CA LYS A 248 7.38 -9.54 10.42
C LYS A 248 7.74 -10.79 11.21
N ALA A 249 6.79 -11.38 11.93
CA ALA A 249 7.00 -12.59 12.71
C ALA A 249 7.30 -13.80 11.81
N ALA A 250 6.56 -13.98 10.72
CA ALA A 250 6.73 -15.06 9.77
C ALA A 250 8.15 -15.06 9.18
N ARG A 251 8.62 -13.90 8.67
CA ARG A 251 9.98 -13.75 8.11
C ARG A 251 11.11 -13.98 9.11
N ARG A 252 10.86 -13.84 10.42
CA ARG A 252 11.86 -14.03 11.48
C ARG A 252 11.84 -15.41 12.12
N LEU A 253 10.68 -16.06 12.18
CA LEU A 253 10.46 -17.24 13.01
C LEU A 253 10.20 -18.53 12.21
N LEU A 254 9.75 -18.41 10.96
CA LEU A 254 9.43 -19.56 10.11
C LEU A 254 10.58 -19.89 9.17
N GLU A 255 10.58 -21.14 8.70
CA GLU A 255 11.46 -21.57 7.62
C GLU A 255 11.08 -20.88 6.28
N PRO A 256 12.04 -20.65 5.38
CA PRO A 256 11.79 -19.98 4.10
C PRO A 256 10.70 -20.63 3.25
N SER A 257 10.60 -21.97 3.26
CA SER A 257 9.55 -22.70 2.54
C SER A 257 8.15 -22.39 3.07
N ARG A 258 8.01 -22.23 4.38
CA ARG A 258 6.74 -21.87 5.04
C ARG A 258 6.37 -20.41 4.79
N VAL A 259 7.35 -19.51 4.81
CA VAL A 259 7.15 -18.10 4.44
C VAL A 259 6.69 -17.99 3.00
N LEU A 260 7.37 -18.64 2.06
CA LEU A 260 7.03 -18.62 0.63
C LEU A 260 5.64 -19.20 0.36
N ALA A 261 5.26 -20.28 1.05
CA ALA A 261 3.93 -20.87 0.92
C ALA A 261 2.82 -19.93 1.45
N LEU A 262 3.06 -19.29 2.61
CA LEU A 262 2.13 -18.32 3.19
C LEU A 262 1.96 -17.10 2.27
N GLU A 263 3.07 -16.48 1.88
CA GLU A 263 3.08 -15.34 0.96
C GLU A 263 2.42 -15.70 -0.38
N GLY A 264 2.80 -16.83 -0.99
CA GLY A 264 2.22 -17.27 -2.25
C GLY A 264 0.70 -17.53 -2.19
N PHE A 265 0.20 -18.06 -1.08
CA PHE A 265 -1.24 -18.23 -0.88
C PHE A 265 -1.98 -16.89 -0.82
N TRP A 266 -1.49 -15.94 -0.02
CA TRP A 266 -2.12 -14.63 0.12
C TRP A 266 -1.99 -13.78 -1.14
N GLU A 267 -0.83 -13.79 -1.83
CA GLU A 267 -0.64 -13.14 -3.13
C GLU A 267 -1.62 -13.69 -4.18
N THR A 268 -1.76 -15.01 -4.27
CA THR A 268 -2.70 -15.63 -5.23
C THR A 268 -4.15 -15.28 -4.89
N SER A 269 -4.51 -15.29 -3.61
CA SER A 269 -5.86 -14.94 -3.15
C SER A 269 -6.18 -13.47 -3.43
N GLY A 270 -5.28 -12.56 -3.08
CA GLY A 270 -5.41 -11.13 -3.35
C GLY A 270 -5.48 -10.84 -4.85
N PHE A 271 -4.65 -11.50 -5.67
CA PHE A 271 -4.72 -11.38 -7.13
C PHE A 271 -6.07 -11.85 -7.69
N ALA A 272 -6.57 -13.02 -7.26
CA ALA A 272 -7.85 -13.55 -7.73
C ALA A 272 -9.03 -12.63 -7.36
N LEU A 273 -9.03 -12.11 -6.12
CA LEU A 273 -10.06 -11.15 -5.67
C LEU A 273 -9.97 -9.82 -6.41
N ASN A 274 -8.77 -9.29 -6.67
CA ASN A 274 -8.60 -8.09 -7.48
C ASN A 274 -9.11 -8.30 -8.91
N VAL A 275 -8.83 -9.46 -9.51
CA VAL A 275 -9.34 -9.80 -10.85
C VAL A 275 -10.87 -9.77 -10.89
N LEU A 276 -11.51 -10.41 -9.90
CA LEU A 276 -12.97 -10.39 -9.76
C LEU A 276 -13.48 -8.96 -9.56
N LEU A 277 -12.91 -8.22 -8.62
CA LEU A 277 -13.34 -6.87 -8.28
C LEU A 277 -13.26 -5.92 -9.46
N PHE A 278 -12.11 -5.82 -10.14
CA PHE A 278 -11.97 -4.88 -11.26
C PHE A 278 -12.85 -5.25 -12.46
N LEU A 279 -13.06 -6.54 -12.71
CA LEU A 279 -13.97 -6.96 -13.78
C LEU A 279 -15.43 -6.64 -13.43
N LEU A 280 -15.88 -6.99 -12.22
CA LEU A 280 -17.23 -6.69 -11.74
C LEU A 280 -17.49 -5.18 -11.67
N VAL A 281 -16.49 -4.40 -11.26
CA VAL A 281 -16.51 -2.94 -11.33
C VAL A 281 -16.77 -2.47 -12.76
N GLY A 282 -16.00 -2.96 -13.73
CA GLY A 282 -16.22 -2.63 -15.15
C GLY A 282 -17.63 -2.97 -15.61
N MET A 283 -18.16 -4.11 -15.15
CA MET A 283 -19.53 -4.56 -15.48
C MET A 283 -20.64 -3.75 -14.80
N GLN A 284 -20.33 -2.95 -13.78
CA GLN A 284 -21.33 -2.10 -13.13
C GLN A 284 -21.35 -0.66 -13.65
N ILE A 285 -20.39 -0.30 -14.49
CA ILE A 285 -20.34 1.02 -15.12
C ILE A 285 -21.43 1.11 -16.18
N GLN A 286 -22.37 2.03 -15.98
CA GLN A 286 -23.38 2.39 -16.97
C GLN A 286 -22.86 3.53 -17.86
N ALA A 287 -22.62 3.24 -19.13
CA ALA A 287 -22.00 4.19 -20.06
C ALA A 287 -22.85 5.45 -20.28
N ASP A 288 -24.17 5.32 -20.28
CA ASP A 288 -25.08 6.45 -20.44
C ASP A 288 -25.07 7.38 -19.21
N MET A 289 -24.98 6.82 -18.01
CA MET A 289 -24.83 7.58 -16.76
C MET A 289 -23.52 8.38 -16.74
N LEU A 290 -22.41 7.79 -17.20
CA LEU A 290 -21.11 8.47 -17.31
C LEU A 290 -21.18 9.72 -18.20
N VAL A 291 -21.88 9.61 -19.33
CA VAL A 291 -22.00 10.73 -20.28
C VAL A 291 -22.90 11.82 -19.71
N ARG A 292 -24.02 11.46 -19.08
CA ARG A 292 -24.95 12.43 -18.47
C ARG A 292 -24.31 13.21 -17.32
N GLU A 293 -23.53 12.54 -16.48
CA GLU A 293 -22.88 13.13 -15.30
C GLU A 293 -21.42 13.51 -15.54
N ALA A 294 -20.98 13.60 -16.80
CA ALA A 294 -19.58 13.88 -17.15
C ALA A 294 -19.06 15.18 -16.52
N SER A 295 -19.91 16.22 -16.45
CA SER A 295 -19.59 17.49 -15.77
C SER A 295 -19.38 17.27 -14.26
N SER A 296 -20.31 16.61 -13.59
CA SER A 296 -20.21 16.28 -12.16
C SER A 296 -18.96 15.43 -11.86
N ILE A 297 -18.62 14.46 -12.71
CA ILE A 297 -17.42 13.64 -12.56
C ILE A 297 -16.15 14.49 -12.70
N GLY A 298 -16.08 15.36 -13.71
CA GLY A 298 -14.96 16.27 -13.91
C GLY A 298 -14.76 17.23 -12.73
N LEU A 299 -15.86 17.77 -12.20
CA LEU A 299 -15.85 18.67 -11.06
C LEU A 299 -15.48 17.94 -9.76
N ALA A 300 -15.96 16.70 -9.58
CA ALA A 300 -15.56 15.83 -8.47
C ALA A 300 -14.07 15.48 -8.52
N LEU A 301 -13.49 15.26 -9.70
CA LEU A 301 -12.04 15.05 -9.87
C LEU A 301 -11.24 16.28 -9.46
N ILE A 302 -11.70 17.49 -9.80
CA ILE A 302 -11.08 18.73 -9.37
C ILE A 302 -11.15 18.85 -7.84
N ALA A 303 -12.32 18.61 -7.24
CA ALA A 303 -12.51 18.63 -5.80
C ALA A 303 -11.62 17.59 -5.08
N LEU A 304 -11.51 16.40 -5.63
CA LEU A 304 -10.67 15.32 -5.13
C LEU A 304 -9.19 15.73 -5.11
N HIS A 305 -8.66 16.23 -6.23
CA HIS A 305 -7.24 16.59 -6.32
C HIS A 305 -6.91 17.88 -5.57
N ALA A 306 -7.85 18.83 -5.49
CA ALA A 306 -7.71 20.01 -4.64
C ALA A 306 -7.60 19.61 -3.16
N GLY A 307 -8.52 18.76 -2.67
CA GLY A 307 -8.47 18.23 -1.30
C GLY A 307 -7.17 17.47 -1.02
N ARG A 308 -6.77 16.59 -1.94
CA ARG A 308 -5.51 15.84 -1.84
C ARG A 308 -4.28 16.75 -1.85
N ALA A 309 -4.27 17.81 -2.66
CA ALA A 309 -3.16 18.77 -2.68
C ALA A 309 -3.02 19.50 -1.34
N VAL A 310 -4.13 19.99 -0.78
CA VAL A 310 -4.14 20.64 0.53
C VAL A 310 -3.65 19.68 1.62
N ALA A 311 -4.10 18.43 1.60
CA ALA A 311 -3.65 17.40 2.54
C ALA A 311 -2.15 17.12 2.41
N VAL A 312 -1.67 16.79 1.20
CA VAL A 312 -0.28 16.38 0.99
C VAL A 312 0.70 17.52 1.30
N TYR A 313 0.52 18.69 0.67
CA TYR A 313 1.44 19.82 0.87
C TYR A 313 1.30 20.41 2.28
N GLY A 314 0.08 20.46 2.82
CA GLY A 314 -0.19 20.97 4.16
C GLY A 314 0.41 20.08 5.24
N CYS A 315 0.17 18.77 5.21
CA CYS A 315 0.70 17.82 6.19
C CYS A 315 2.22 17.76 6.15
N PHE A 316 2.85 17.77 4.98
CA PHE A 316 4.31 17.77 4.90
C PHE A 316 4.94 19.13 5.22
N GLY A 317 4.26 20.24 4.93
CA GLY A 317 4.67 21.56 5.40
C GLY A 317 4.64 21.64 6.93
N ALA A 318 3.57 21.14 7.55
CA ALA A 318 3.44 21.05 9.01
C ALA A 318 4.48 20.09 9.61
N LEU A 319 4.68 18.91 9.00
CA LEU A 319 5.69 17.95 9.44
C LEU A 319 7.09 18.58 9.42
N ARG A 320 7.44 19.26 8.33
CA ARG A 320 8.71 19.98 8.21
C ARG A 320 8.87 21.05 9.29
N ALA A 321 7.82 21.82 9.57
CA ALA A 321 7.85 22.88 10.58
C ALA A 321 7.98 22.33 12.02
N LEU A 322 7.30 21.23 12.32
CA LEU A 322 7.21 20.67 13.68
C LEU A 322 8.37 19.73 14.03
N THR A 323 8.86 18.94 13.07
CA THR A 323 9.87 17.89 13.33
C THR A 323 11.18 18.10 12.59
N GLY A 324 11.23 19.04 11.64
CA GLY A 324 12.37 19.23 10.73
C GLY A 324 12.48 18.16 9.64
N GLU A 325 11.60 17.16 9.61
CA GLU A 325 11.64 16.08 8.63
C GLU A 325 11.19 16.57 7.25
N VAL A 326 12.07 16.46 6.26
CA VAL A 326 11.82 16.93 4.89
C VAL A 326 11.44 15.76 3.99
N VAL A 327 10.26 15.86 3.37
CA VAL A 327 9.84 15.01 2.26
C VAL A 327 10.04 15.79 0.95
N PRO A 328 10.85 15.30 -0.01
CA PRO A 328 11.12 16.00 -1.27
C PRO A 328 9.84 16.37 -2.04
N LEU A 329 9.78 17.58 -2.61
CA LEU A 329 8.59 18.04 -3.38
C LEU A 329 8.21 17.08 -4.52
N ARG A 330 9.21 16.52 -5.22
CA ARG A 330 8.99 15.48 -6.25
C ARG A 330 8.20 14.27 -5.72
N TRP A 331 8.41 13.86 -4.47
CA TRP A 331 7.66 12.76 -3.85
C TRP A 331 6.23 13.19 -3.51
N GLN A 332 6.05 14.44 -3.09
CA GLN A 332 4.72 15.01 -2.82
C GLN A 332 3.88 15.09 -4.10
N HIS A 333 4.49 15.46 -5.24
CA HIS A 333 3.82 15.41 -6.54
C HIS A 333 3.40 13.97 -6.93
N VAL A 334 4.25 12.98 -6.65
CA VAL A 334 3.90 11.56 -6.85
C VAL A 334 2.72 11.16 -5.98
N MET A 335 2.65 11.58 -4.73
CA MET A 335 1.53 11.28 -3.81
C MET A 335 0.23 11.98 -4.20
N LEU A 336 0.32 13.16 -4.82
CA LEU A 336 -0.84 13.87 -5.37
C LEU A 336 -1.39 13.18 -6.60
N VAL A 337 -0.53 12.87 -7.58
CA VAL A 337 -0.98 12.26 -8.84
C VAL A 337 -1.27 10.76 -8.69
N GLY A 338 -0.64 10.10 -7.74
CA GLY A 338 -0.89 8.70 -7.35
C GLY A 338 -2.19 8.49 -6.59
N ASN A 339 -3.05 9.50 -6.50
CA ASN A 339 -4.38 9.44 -5.88
C ASN A 339 -5.40 8.70 -6.75
N ILE A 340 -5.07 7.46 -7.11
CA ILE A 340 -5.87 6.58 -7.94
C ILE A 340 -6.95 5.94 -7.05
N LYS A 341 -8.18 5.82 -7.57
CA LYS A 341 -9.28 5.15 -6.86
C LYS A 341 -9.42 3.69 -7.30
N GLY A 342 -9.95 2.86 -6.41
CA GLY A 342 -10.02 1.42 -6.61
C GLY A 342 -11.42 0.84 -6.48
N ALA A 343 -11.52 -0.48 -6.58
CA ALA A 343 -12.78 -1.18 -6.41
C ALA A 343 -13.40 -1.02 -5.01
N LEU A 344 -12.59 -0.71 -3.99
CA LEU A 344 -13.07 -0.55 -2.63
C LEU A 344 -13.95 0.70 -2.44
N SER A 345 -13.64 1.82 -3.10
CA SER A 345 -14.49 3.02 -3.06
C SER A 345 -15.86 2.73 -3.69
N MET A 346 -15.89 1.91 -4.74
CA MET A 346 -17.13 1.48 -5.39
C MET A 346 -17.96 0.54 -4.48
N ALA A 347 -17.32 -0.42 -3.83
CA ALA A 347 -18.00 -1.30 -2.87
C ALA A 347 -18.60 -0.49 -1.71
N ALA A 348 -17.86 0.49 -1.19
CA ALA A 348 -18.31 1.37 -0.11
C ALA A 348 -19.49 2.27 -0.52
N VAL A 349 -19.57 2.73 -1.77
CA VAL A 349 -20.74 3.52 -2.22
C VAL A 349 -21.96 2.65 -2.46
N LEU A 350 -21.77 1.40 -2.91
CA LEU A 350 -22.89 0.48 -3.14
C LEU A 350 -23.50 -0.02 -1.82
N SER A 351 -22.71 -0.11 -0.75
CA SER A 351 -23.19 -0.50 0.59
C SER A 351 -24.05 0.57 1.27
N LEU A 352 -24.17 1.76 0.69
CA LEU A 352 -25.06 2.80 1.21
C LEU A 352 -26.53 2.34 1.16
N PRO A 353 -27.33 2.63 2.21
CA PRO A 353 -28.75 2.29 2.27
C PRO A 353 -29.52 2.78 1.04
N SER A 354 -30.39 1.95 0.46
CA SER A 354 -31.09 2.26 -0.80
C SER A 354 -31.98 3.50 -0.75
N ASP A 355 -32.46 3.86 0.44
CA ASP A 355 -33.30 5.03 0.74
C ASP A 355 -32.50 6.29 1.07
N MET A 356 -31.16 6.21 1.06
CA MET A 356 -30.29 7.34 1.38
C MET A 356 -30.44 8.48 0.34
N PRO A 357 -30.62 9.74 0.79
CA PRO A 357 -30.60 10.90 -0.09
C PRO A 357 -29.32 10.97 -0.94
N TYR A 358 -29.46 11.33 -2.22
CA TYR A 358 -28.36 11.48 -3.18
C TYR A 358 -27.56 10.20 -3.50
N ARG A 359 -27.99 9.02 -3.02
CA ARG A 359 -27.27 7.75 -3.25
C ARG A 359 -26.93 7.52 -4.71
N ASP A 360 -27.91 7.58 -5.61
CA ASP A 360 -27.70 7.27 -7.03
C ASP A 360 -26.69 8.22 -7.67
N ARG A 361 -26.75 9.51 -7.29
CA ARG A 361 -25.78 10.52 -7.75
C ARG A 361 -24.38 10.25 -7.21
N LEU A 362 -24.26 9.88 -5.93
CA LEU A 362 -22.98 9.49 -5.32
C LEU A 362 -22.39 8.25 -5.98
N VAL A 363 -23.21 7.23 -6.25
CA VAL A 363 -22.81 6.02 -6.98
C VAL A 363 -22.25 6.42 -8.34
N THR A 364 -22.99 7.19 -9.14
CA THR A 364 -22.53 7.61 -10.48
C THR A 364 -21.22 8.40 -10.42
N ILE A 365 -21.09 9.35 -9.50
CA ILE A 365 -19.86 10.15 -9.36
C ILE A 365 -18.67 9.27 -8.93
N VAL A 366 -18.83 8.43 -7.90
CA VAL A 366 -17.75 7.58 -7.39
C VAL A 366 -17.31 6.58 -8.46
N PHE A 367 -18.26 5.99 -9.20
CA PHE A 367 -17.96 5.09 -10.31
C PHE A 367 -17.21 5.80 -11.42
N GLY A 368 -17.69 6.98 -11.84
CA GLY A 368 -17.05 7.77 -12.90
C GLY A 368 -15.67 8.28 -12.53
N VAL A 369 -15.50 8.83 -11.33
CA VAL A 369 -14.20 9.26 -10.80
C VAL A 369 -13.25 8.07 -10.77
N THR A 370 -13.69 6.92 -10.26
CA THR A 370 -12.83 5.74 -10.19
C THR A 370 -12.44 5.21 -11.56
N PHE A 371 -13.37 5.16 -12.52
CA PHE A 371 -13.08 4.81 -13.90
C PHE A 371 -12.05 5.77 -14.52
N VAL A 372 -12.25 7.08 -14.39
CA VAL A 372 -11.34 8.09 -14.95
C VAL A 372 -9.97 8.01 -14.30
N THR A 373 -9.87 7.88 -12.97
CA THR A 373 -8.56 7.76 -12.31
C THR A 373 -7.82 6.49 -12.72
N LEU A 374 -8.50 5.34 -12.86
CA LEU A 374 -7.88 4.11 -13.33
C LEU A 374 -7.40 4.23 -14.78
N VAL A 375 -8.23 4.73 -15.69
CA VAL A 375 -7.87 4.78 -17.12
C VAL A 375 -6.89 5.92 -17.42
N VAL A 376 -7.14 7.11 -16.89
CA VAL A 376 -6.41 8.34 -17.26
C VAL A 376 -5.21 8.57 -16.36
N GLN A 377 -5.24 8.19 -15.08
CA GLN A 377 -4.09 8.39 -14.19
C GLN A 377 -3.19 7.17 -14.08
N ALA A 378 -3.72 5.95 -13.96
CA ALA A 378 -2.89 4.76 -13.76
C ALA A 378 -2.01 4.42 -14.98
N LEU A 379 -2.54 4.54 -16.21
CA LEU A 379 -1.79 4.24 -17.45
C LEU A 379 -0.52 5.10 -17.63
N PRO A 380 -0.58 6.43 -17.52
CA PRO A 380 0.61 7.27 -17.67
C PRO A 380 1.45 7.36 -16.40
N PHE A 381 1.02 6.78 -15.27
CA PHE A 381 1.70 6.97 -13.98
C PHE A 381 3.19 6.57 -14.01
N ALA A 382 3.52 5.43 -14.62
CA ALA A 382 4.92 5.02 -14.79
C ALA A 382 5.75 6.01 -15.62
N ARG A 383 5.16 6.64 -16.66
CA ARG A 383 5.83 7.68 -17.45
C ARG A 383 6.02 8.95 -16.65
N LEU A 384 5.03 9.32 -15.83
CA LEU A 384 5.11 10.46 -14.94
C LEU A 384 6.24 10.31 -13.91
N LEU A 385 6.46 9.12 -13.34
CA LEU A 385 7.57 8.88 -12.41
C LEU A 385 8.94 9.15 -13.03
N LYS A 386 9.12 8.79 -14.31
CA LYS A 386 10.33 9.10 -15.07
C LYS A 386 10.44 10.59 -15.34
N PHE A 387 9.35 11.23 -15.76
CA PHE A 387 9.30 12.67 -16.02
C PHE A 387 9.63 13.51 -14.78
N LEU A 388 9.16 13.11 -13.60
CA LEU A 388 9.44 13.78 -12.32
C LEU A 388 10.85 13.50 -11.77
N GLY A 389 11.67 12.69 -12.45
CA GLY A 389 13.02 12.34 -11.99
C GLY A 389 13.01 11.59 -10.64
N VAL A 390 11.97 10.79 -10.39
CA VAL A 390 11.85 9.95 -9.18
C VAL A 390 12.35 8.52 -9.43
N ALA A 391 12.37 8.11 -10.69
CA ALA A 391 12.93 6.83 -11.10
C ALA A 391 14.42 6.74 -10.72
N ALA A 392 14.79 5.70 -9.98
CA ALA A 392 16.19 5.33 -9.80
C ALA A 392 16.82 4.97 -11.15
N SER A 393 18.07 5.38 -11.37
CA SER A 393 18.80 5.12 -12.62
C SER A 393 18.93 3.60 -12.85
N SER A 394 18.92 3.16 -14.11
CA SER A 394 19.07 1.74 -14.48
C SER A 394 20.38 1.11 -14.01
N VAL A 395 21.34 1.94 -13.64
CA VAL A 395 22.65 1.59 -13.08
C VAL A 395 22.50 0.91 -11.70
N ASP A 396 21.55 1.32 -10.87
CA ASP A 396 21.36 0.77 -9.51
C ASP A 396 20.96 -0.72 -9.46
N ALA A 397 20.34 -1.25 -10.52
CA ALA A 397 19.78 -2.61 -10.49
C ALA A 397 20.81 -3.73 -10.52
N GLY A 398 21.82 -3.60 -11.38
CA GLY A 398 22.95 -4.55 -11.45
C GLY A 398 23.84 -4.43 -10.21
N LEU A 399 24.02 -3.21 -9.71
CA LEU A 399 24.81 -2.90 -8.52
C LEU A 399 24.18 -3.43 -7.23
N ASP A 400 22.87 -3.26 -7.02
CA ASP A 400 22.17 -3.83 -5.85
C ASP A 400 22.18 -5.35 -5.85
N ALA A 401 21.98 -5.98 -7.02
CA ALA A 401 22.06 -7.43 -7.16
C ALA A 401 23.49 -7.93 -6.88
N ALA A 402 24.52 -7.20 -7.33
CA ALA A 402 25.91 -7.49 -7.02
C ALA A 402 26.19 -7.35 -5.51
N LYS A 403 25.74 -6.28 -4.85
CA LYS A 403 25.86 -6.10 -3.39
C LYS A 403 25.19 -7.24 -2.61
N ALA A 404 23.94 -7.56 -2.94
CA ALA A 404 23.21 -8.64 -2.28
C ALA A 404 23.94 -9.99 -2.44
N THR A 405 24.47 -10.25 -3.64
CA THR A 405 25.28 -11.44 -3.92
C THR A 405 26.58 -11.44 -3.13
N LEU A 406 27.27 -10.29 -3.02
CA LEU A 406 28.51 -10.15 -2.26
C LEU A 406 28.28 -10.40 -0.76
N ILE A 407 27.28 -9.77 -0.17
CA ILE A 407 26.92 -9.92 1.25
C ILE A 407 26.56 -11.38 1.55
N ALA A 408 25.68 -11.98 0.74
CA ALA A 408 25.25 -13.37 0.90
C ALA A 408 26.43 -14.34 0.74
N ALA A 409 27.29 -14.13 -0.26
CA ALA A 409 28.44 -15.00 -0.50
C ALA A 409 29.48 -14.90 0.62
N ARG A 410 29.80 -13.69 1.12
CA ARG A 410 30.71 -13.50 2.25
C ARG A 410 30.16 -14.11 3.54
N ARG A 411 28.87 -13.93 3.83
CA ARG A 411 28.25 -14.56 5.00
C ARG A 411 28.24 -16.08 4.88
N GLY A 412 27.97 -16.61 3.68
CA GLY A 412 28.07 -18.04 3.39
C GLY A 412 29.48 -18.61 3.58
N GLN A 413 30.53 -17.85 3.25
CA GLN A 413 31.91 -18.25 3.53
C GLN A 413 32.22 -18.29 5.03
N ALA A 414 31.79 -17.27 5.78
CA ALA A 414 31.99 -17.24 7.23
C ALA A 414 31.31 -18.43 7.91
N GLU A 415 30.06 -18.74 7.54
CA GLU A 415 29.33 -19.89 8.07
C GLU A 415 30.00 -21.23 7.70
N LEU A 416 30.55 -21.33 6.47
CA LEU A 416 31.26 -22.53 6.04
C LEU A 416 32.53 -22.77 6.88
N ASP A 417 33.22 -21.70 7.28
CA ASP A 417 34.38 -21.77 8.17
C ASP A 417 34.00 -22.22 9.58
N ASP A 418 32.89 -21.71 10.11
CA ASP A 418 32.35 -22.12 11.40
C ASP A 418 31.95 -23.61 11.39
N LEU A 419 31.33 -24.10 10.32
CA LEU A 419 30.96 -25.52 10.18
C LEU A 419 32.17 -26.44 10.06
N LEU A 420 33.25 -26.00 9.40
CA LEU A 420 34.52 -26.74 9.36
C LEU A 420 35.16 -26.78 10.76
N ALA A 421 35.15 -25.66 11.48
CA ALA A 421 35.65 -25.58 12.86
C ALA A 421 34.86 -26.48 13.82
N ALA A 422 33.54 -26.61 13.61
CA ALA A 422 32.66 -27.50 14.35
C ALA A 422 32.82 -28.99 13.97
N GLY A 423 33.64 -29.33 12.96
CA GLY A 423 33.85 -30.70 12.49
C GLY A 423 32.67 -31.29 11.71
N LEU A 424 31.70 -30.47 11.32
CA LEU A 424 30.50 -30.88 10.57
C LEU A 424 30.73 -30.98 9.05
N LEU A 425 31.89 -30.53 8.57
CA LEU A 425 32.26 -30.49 7.16
C LEU A 425 33.67 -31.07 6.97
N SER A 426 33.85 -31.90 5.95
CA SER A 426 35.19 -32.35 5.57
C SER A 426 36.00 -31.21 4.92
N ARG A 427 37.33 -31.25 5.04
CA ARG A 427 38.20 -30.25 4.38
C ARG A 427 38.01 -30.21 2.86
N LYS A 428 37.68 -31.35 2.24
CA LYS A 428 37.42 -31.45 0.79
C LYS A 428 36.13 -30.72 0.41
N GLU A 429 35.04 -31.01 1.10
CA GLU A 429 33.74 -30.35 0.85
C GLU A 429 33.78 -28.85 1.17
N HIS A 430 34.51 -28.47 2.22
CA HIS A 430 34.77 -27.07 2.55
C HIS A 430 35.49 -26.38 1.38
N ALA A 431 36.58 -26.94 0.87
CA ALA A 431 37.33 -26.34 -0.24
C ALA A 431 36.47 -26.18 -1.51
N GLU A 432 35.68 -27.20 -1.86
CA GLU A 432 34.78 -27.16 -3.02
C GLU A 432 33.68 -26.08 -2.88
N ARG A 433 33.02 -26.02 -1.72
CA ARG A 433 31.96 -25.03 -1.45
C ARG A 433 32.53 -23.62 -1.29
N ARG A 434 33.71 -23.47 -0.68
CA ARG A 434 34.40 -22.18 -0.53
C ARG A 434 34.80 -21.62 -1.88
N ALA A 435 35.29 -22.45 -2.80
CA ALA A 435 35.58 -22.05 -4.17
C ALA A 435 34.31 -21.57 -4.92
N ALA A 436 33.16 -22.23 -4.71
CA ALA A 436 31.90 -21.80 -5.30
C ALA A 436 31.46 -20.42 -4.78
N PHE A 437 31.55 -20.16 -3.47
CA PHE A 437 31.28 -18.83 -2.93
C PHE A 437 32.30 -17.79 -3.38
N GLN A 438 33.58 -18.15 -3.46
CA GLN A 438 34.64 -17.24 -3.90
C GLN A 438 34.41 -16.76 -5.34
N ARG A 439 33.94 -17.64 -6.24
CA ARG A 439 33.54 -17.24 -7.59
C ARG A 439 32.42 -16.19 -7.59
N ARG A 440 31.44 -16.32 -6.69
CA ARG A 440 30.33 -15.36 -6.54
C ARG A 440 30.82 -14.03 -5.97
N VAL A 441 31.75 -14.05 -5.01
CA VAL A 441 32.40 -12.85 -4.46
C VAL A 441 33.14 -12.10 -5.57
N ILE A 442 34.00 -12.78 -6.33
CA ILE A 442 34.79 -12.16 -7.42
C ILE A 442 33.87 -11.58 -8.49
N ALA A 443 32.83 -12.31 -8.91
CA ALA A 443 31.89 -11.82 -9.91
C ALA A 443 31.12 -10.58 -9.42
N ALA A 444 30.71 -10.57 -8.15
CA ALA A 444 30.03 -9.42 -7.54
C ALA A 444 30.98 -8.22 -7.39
N GLU A 445 32.20 -8.42 -6.89
CA GLU A 445 33.21 -7.36 -6.76
C GLU A 445 33.59 -6.77 -8.12
N GLY A 446 33.75 -7.61 -9.15
CA GLY A 446 34.01 -7.15 -10.52
C GLY A 446 32.88 -6.28 -11.08
N ALA A 447 31.62 -6.61 -10.78
CA ALA A 447 30.48 -5.75 -11.15
C ALA A 447 30.49 -4.40 -10.39
N LEU A 448 30.92 -4.40 -9.12
CA LEU A 448 31.03 -3.20 -8.29
C LEU A 448 32.25 -2.32 -8.62
N GLN A 449 33.30 -2.89 -9.23
CA GLN A 449 34.54 -2.19 -9.61
C GLN A 449 34.52 -1.63 -11.04
N SER A 450 33.42 -1.75 -11.76
CA SER A 450 33.27 -1.09 -13.06
C SER A 450 33.35 0.45 -12.91
N PRO A 451 33.76 1.22 -13.95
CA PRO A 451 33.83 2.69 -13.87
C PRO A 451 32.51 3.36 -13.44
N GLN A 452 31.38 2.67 -13.68
CA GLN A 452 30.04 3.06 -13.26
C GLN A 452 29.74 2.64 -11.81
N GLY A 453 30.32 1.54 -11.33
CA GLY A 453 30.22 1.07 -9.94
C GLY A 453 31.10 1.83 -8.95
N GLU A 454 32.16 2.49 -9.42
CA GLU A 454 33.06 3.29 -8.58
C GLU A 454 32.38 4.55 -8.01
N ALA A 455 31.70 5.34 -8.84
CA ALA A 455 30.91 6.50 -8.38
C ALA A 455 29.77 6.09 -7.44
N VAL A 456 29.12 4.96 -7.71
CA VAL A 456 28.05 4.40 -6.89
C VAL A 456 28.59 3.84 -5.56
N ARG A 457 29.75 3.18 -5.57
CA ARG A 457 30.44 2.69 -4.36
C ARG A 457 30.81 3.86 -3.46
N ASP A 458 31.33 4.94 -4.00
CA ASP A 458 31.71 6.11 -3.23
C ASP A 458 30.45 6.77 -2.64
N HIS A 459 29.40 6.98 -3.45
CA HIS A 459 28.11 7.48 -2.96
C HIS A 459 27.49 6.60 -1.86
N LEU A 460 27.53 5.28 -2.01
CA LEU A 460 26.98 4.35 -1.02
C LEU A 460 27.84 4.24 0.23
N THR A 461 29.15 4.35 0.09
CA THR A 461 30.07 4.37 1.23
C THR A 461 29.81 5.63 2.03
N ASP A 462 29.63 6.77 1.38
CA ASP A 462 29.25 8.03 2.00
C ASP A 462 27.88 7.92 2.67
N VAL A 463 26.86 7.38 1.98
CA VAL A 463 25.52 7.16 2.56
C VAL A 463 25.56 6.19 3.75
N ALA A 464 26.31 5.10 3.67
CA ALA A 464 26.44 4.11 4.74
C ALA A 464 27.16 4.69 5.96
N LEU A 465 28.22 5.48 5.73
CA LEU A 465 28.94 6.21 6.78
C LEU A 465 28.03 7.23 7.46
N LEU A 466 27.33 8.07 6.69
CA LEU A 466 26.40 9.07 7.22
C LEU A 466 25.24 8.40 7.98
N THR A 467 24.73 7.27 7.48
CA THR A 467 23.67 6.49 8.16
C THR A 467 24.19 5.89 9.47
N ALA A 468 25.41 5.36 9.49
CA ALA A 468 26.03 4.82 10.69
C ALA A 468 26.30 5.93 11.73
N GLN A 469 26.78 7.09 11.29
CA GLN A 469 26.96 8.28 12.14
C GLN A 469 25.61 8.73 12.74
N LYS A 470 24.56 8.82 11.92
CA LYS A 470 23.21 9.16 12.38
C LYS A 470 22.70 8.16 13.42
N ALA A 471 22.87 6.86 13.16
CA ALA A 471 22.46 5.81 14.09
C ALA A 471 23.19 5.92 15.43
N ALA A 472 24.50 6.22 15.42
CA ALA A 472 25.30 6.41 16.62
C ALA A 472 24.85 7.64 17.43
N VAL A 473 24.55 8.76 16.76
CA VAL A 473 24.05 9.99 17.39
C VAL A 473 22.70 9.77 18.06
N LEU A 474 21.77 9.11 17.36
CA LEU A 474 20.45 8.78 17.93
C LEU A 474 20.56 7.77 19.07
N ASP A 475 21.52 6.84 19.02
CA ASP A 475 21.77 5.90 20.11
C ASP A 475 22.36 6.57 21.35
N ALA A 476 23.29 7.50 21.17
CA ALA A 476 23.85 8.31 22.25
C ALA A 476 22.77 9.12 22.97
N ALA A 477 21.80 9.67 22.22
CA ALA A 477 20.64 10.37 22.80
C ALA A 477 19.74 9.43 23.61
N ARG A 478 19.46 8.23 23.09
CA ARG A 478 18.68 7.20 23.82
C ARG A 478 19.33 6.77 25.12
N ARG A 479 20.66 6.77 25.17
CA ARG A 479 21.45 6.44 26.37
C ARG A 479 21.62 7.63 27.33
N GLY A 480 21.08 8.80 27.01
CA GLY A 480 21.22 10.01 27.82
C GLY A 480 22.61 10.63 27.80
N LEU A 481 23.47 10.25 26.86
CA LEU A 481 24.84 10.77 26.73
C LEU A 481 24.89 12.17 26.11
N ILE A 482 23.87 12.51 25.32
CA ILE A 482 23.68 13.83 24.69
C ILE A 482 22.20 14.24 24.77
N ALA A 483 21.94 15.55 24.78
CA ALA A 483 20.59 16.08 24.77
C ALA A 483 19.85 15.70 23.47
N ALA A 484 18.57 15.34 23.59
CA ALA A 484 17.74 14.90 22.47
C ALA A 484 17.63 15.96 21.36
N GLU A 485 17.57 17.24 21.74
CA GLU A 485 17.55 18.37 20.80
C GLU A 485 18.84 18.45 19.98
N THR A 486 20.00 18.29 20.63
CA THR A 486 21.32 18.28 19.99
C THR A 486 21.46 17.10 19.03
N ALA A 487 21.01 15.91 19.44
CA ALA A 487 21.02 14.71 18.61
C ALA A 487 20.12 14.85 17.38
N SER A 488 18.94 15.44 17.54
CA SER A 488 18.01 15.68 16.44
C SER A 488 18.53 16.73 15.47
N ALA A 489 19.16 17.80 15.95
CA ALA A 489 19.77 18.82 15.11
C ALA A 489 20.89 18.24 14.24
N HIS A 490 21.78 17.43 14.84
CA HIS A 490 22.89 16.82 14.11
C HIS A 490 22.43 15.68 13.17
N ALA A 491 21.43 14.88 13.56
CA ALA A 491 20.80 13.91 12.66
C ALA A 491 20.18 14.60 11.42
N ASN A 492 19.57 15.78 11.59
CA ASN A 492 19.02 16.56 10.50
C ASN A 492 20.10 17.16 9.59
N GLU A 493 21.28 17.47 10.13
CA GLU A 493 22.45 17.92 9.35
C GLU A 493 23.01 16.78 8.49
N LEU A 494 23.19 15.60 9.07
CA LEU A 494 23.57 14.39 8.34
C LEU A 494 22.55 14.05 7.23
N ASP A 495 21.25 14.20 7.50
CA ASP A 495 20.22 14.05 6.48
C ASP A 495 20.35 15.09 5.35
N ARG A 496 20.76 16.33 5.65
CA ARG A 496 21.03 17.35 4.61
C ARG A 496 22.26 17.00 3.79
N GLU A 497 23.32 16.48 4.40
CA GLU A 497 24.52 16.02 3.69
C GLU A 497 24.19 14.85 2.78
N MET A 498 23.42 13.88 3.26
CA MET A 498 22.92 12.76 2.43
C MET A 498 22.12 13.24 1.22
N VAL A 499 21.38 14.35 1.34
CA VAL A 499 20.63 14.96 0.22
C VAL A 499 21.52 15.77 -0.73
N LYS A 500 22.65 16.31 -0.24
CA LYS A 500 23.64 17.06 -1.04
C LYS A 500 24.59 16.16 -1.82
N LEU A 501 24.73 14.89 -1.42
CA LEU A 501 25.45 13.91 -2.22
C LEU A 501 24.86 13.90 -3.64
N PRO A 502 25.70 13.97 -4.68
CA PRO A 502 25.21 14.09 -6.06
C PRO A 502 24.26 12.94 -6.36
N HIS A 503 22.99 13.29 -6.61
CA HIS A 503 22.05 12.37 -7.23
C HIS A 503 22.49 12.21 -8.69
N GLU A 504 22.81 10.99 -9.10
CA GLU A 504 23.05 10.69 -10.50
C GLU A 504 21.85 11.14 -11.34
N GLY A 505 22.09 12.08 -12.26
CA GLY A 505 21.05 12.67 -13.11
C GLY A 505 21.36 14.10 -13.60
N GLY A 506 22.45 14.72 -13.16
CA GLY A 506 22.88 16.05 -13.61
C GLY A 506 23.95 16.03 -14.70
N HIS A 507 23.70 15.37 -15.84
CA HIS A 507 24.35 15.65 -17.12
C HIS A 507 23.39 15.41 -18.27
#